data_AF-A0AA35X849-F1
#
_entry.id   AF-A0AA35X849-F1
#
_cell.length_a   1.000
_cell.length_b   1.000
_cell.length_c   1.000
_cell.angle_alpha   90.00
_cell.angle_beta   90.00
_cell.angle_gamma   90.00
#
_symmetry.space_group_name_H-M   'P 1'
#
loop_
_entity.id
_entity.type
_entity.pdbx_description
1 polymer ?
#
loop_
_entity_poly.entity_id
_entity_poly.type
_entity_poly.pdbx_seq_one_letter_code
_entity_poly.pdbx_strand_id
1 'polypeptide(L)'
;MASPMHLAVGKSKFVNSATGLEVDDGPISRVHEIKTPKVDRVLLRQYHQTREFVTGTLCLTDRHLIFVEPTGAQETWVDPLVLYHHISGVERQSLTTRGYPLVLSCKTFQQLYLIIPRESDIVDIIETIHMFAQPKVYSELYAYQYRPDSSTLKQSSGWSLYEAEFDYKRMGIPNELWQATNLNHSYELCDTYSHDLYVPVCATDDIIMGSAKFRSKGRLPILSYYHSPQQSALCRSSQPLAGLMGRSQEDEEMIQCILKASPNTSTLHVMDTRPRVIPPLPSLYPSFQSPN
;
A
#
# COMPACT_ATOMS: atom_id res chain seq x y z
N MET A 1 22.36 1.63 -13.70
CA MET A 1 22.63 3.01 -14.12
C MET A 1 21.36 3.51 -14.79
N ALA A 2 20.56 4.32 -14.10
CA ALA A 2 19.32 4.85 -14.65
C ALA A 2 19.66 6.10 -15.48
N SER A 3 19.20 6.16 -16.74
CA SER A 3 19.41 7.32 -17.62
C SER A 3 18.61 8.54 -17.12
N PRO A 4 19.14 9.77 -17.30
CA PRO A 4 18.48 11.00 -16.85
C PRO A 4 17.22 11.33 -17.66
N MET A 5 16.18 11.85 -16.98
CA MET A 5 14.96 12.39 -17.61
C MET A 5 15.20 13.81 -18.12
N HIS A 6 14.83 14.09 -19.37
CA HIS A 6 14.80 15.44 -19.95
C HIS A 6 13.34 15.90 -20.14
N LEU A 7 13.06 17.18 -19.89
CA LEU A 7 11.79 17.84 -20.22
C LEU A 7 12.05 19.05 -21.13
N ALA A 8 11.39 19.10 -22.28
CA ALA A 8 11.38 20.28 -23.14
C ALA A 8 10.18 21.17 -22.80
N VAL A 9 10.43 22.44 -22.46
CA VAL A 9 9.38 23.42 -22.11
C VAL A 9 8.86 24.07 -23.40
N GLY A 10 7.81 23.50 -23.98
CA GLY A 10 7.02 24.10 -25.05
C GLY A 10 5.63 24.50 -24.54
N LYS A 11 5.15 25.70 -24.89
CA LYS A 11 3.83 26.22 -24.51
C LYS A 11 2.75 25.18 -24.86
N SER A 12 2.01 24.74 -23.84
CA SER A 12 0.79 23.91 -23.90
C SER A 12 0.90 22.38 -23.91
N LYS A 13 2.08 21.73 -23.83
CA LYS A 13 2.14 20.26 -23.65
C LYS A 13 3.37 19.85 -22.81
N PHE A 14 3.15 19.12 -21.72
CA PHE A 14 4.21 18.45 -20.96
C PHE A 14 4.64 17.20 -21.74
N VAL A 15 5.74 17.28 -22.48
CA VAL A 15 6.30 16.15 -23.24
C VAL A 15 7.46 15.55 -22.45
N ASN A 16 7.35 14.27 -22.07
CA ASN A 16 8.45 13.48 -21.53
C ASN A 16 9.39 13.08 -22.69
N SER A 17 10.54 13.76 -22.82
CA SER A 17 11.40 13.59 -23.99
C SER A 17 12.30 12.33 -23.93
N ALA A 18 12.19 11.49 -22.90
CA ALA A 18 12.93 10.22 -22.80
C ALA A 18 12.14 9.00 -23.30
N THR A 19 10.80 9.11 -23.37
CA THR A 19 9.92 7.97 -23.73
C THR A 19 9.07 8.23 -24.97
N GLY A 20 9.00 9.48 -25.45
CA GLY A 20 8.05 9.85 -26.51
C GLY A 20 6.59 9.62 -26.09
N LEU A 21 6.34 9.29 -24.82
CA LEU A 21 4.99 9.18 -24.29
C LEU A 21 4.41 10.59 -24.27
N GLU A 22 3.51 10.85 -25.22
CA GLU A 22 2.44 11.79 -24.97
C GLU A 22 1.87 11.41 -23.59
N VAL A 23 1.81 12.37 -22.67
CA VAL A 23 0.96 12.23 -21.50
C VAL A 23 -0.45 12.24 -22.07
N ASP A 24 -0.90 11.07 -22.54
CA ASP A 24 -2.26 10.87 -22.96
C ASP A 24 -3.07 11.18 -21.72
N ASP A 25 -3.76 12.33 -21.77
CA ASP A 25 -4.78 12.70 -20.81
C ASP A 25 -5.86 11.64 -20.95
N GLY A 26 -5.65 10.51 -20.27
CA GLY A 26 -6.64 9.45 -20.20
C GLY A 26 -7.99 10.08 -19.80
N PRO A 27 -9.11 9.43 -20.11
CA PRO A 27 -10.46 10.03 -20.03
C PRO A 27 -10.90 10.52 -18.62
N ILE A 28 -10.04 10.40 -17.60
CA ILE A 28 -10.24 10.78 -16.20
C ILE A 28 -9.10 11.72 -15.72
N SER A 29 -8.38 12.37 -16.64
CA SER A 29 -7.36 13.37 -16.28
C SER A 29 -8.04 14.58 -15.64
N ARG A 30 -7.74 14.82 -14.36
CA ARG A 30 -8.25 15.96 -13.58
C ARG A 30 -7.25 17.13 -13.56
N VAL A 31 -6.29 17.14 -14.48
CA VAL A 31 -5.29 18.22 -14.62
C VAL A 31 -5.97 19.59 -14.79
N HIS A 32 -7.14 19.64 -15.43
CA HIS A 32 -7.93 20.86 -15.62
C HIS A 32 -8.43 21.50 -14.31
N GLU A 33 -8.45 20.76 -13.20
CA GLU A 33 -8.87 21.27 -11.88
C GLU A 33 -7.74 22.00 -11.13
N ILE A 34 -6.51 21.95 -11.66
CA ILE A 34 -5.35 22.60 -11.07
C ILE A 34 -5.35 24.09 -11.45
N LYS A 35 -5.60 24.95 -10.46
CA LYS A 35 -5.63 26.41 -10.63
C LYS A 35 -4.27 26.98 -11.03
N THR A 36 -3.22 26.52 -10.35
CA THR A 36 -1.84 27.00 -10.53
C THR A 36 -0.93 25.82 -10.88
N PRO A 37 -0.81 25.46 -12.17
CA PRO A 37 -0.06 24.27 -12.59
C PRO A 37 1.46 24.47 -12.55
N LYS A 38 1.92 25.73 -12.50
CA LYS A 38 3.35 26.06 -12.52
C LYS A 38 3.61 27.29 -11.64
N VAL A 39 4.57 27.16 -10.73
CA VAL A 39 5.06 28.25 -9.86
C VAL A 39 6.56 28.41 -10.04
N ASP A 40 6.97 29.53 -10.61
CA ASP A 40 8.37 29.85 -10.82
C ASP A 40 9.02 30.43 -9.54
N ARG A 41 10.35 30.29 -9.41
CA ARG A 41 11.17 30.83 -8.31
C ARG A 41 10.82 30.30 -6.92
N VAL A 42 10.36 29.04 -6.86
CA VAL A 42 10.19 28.32 -5.60
C VAL A 42 11.55 27.92 -5.04
N LEU A 43 11.75 28.10 -3.74
CA LEU A 43 12.95 27.61 -3.06
C LEU A 43 12.67 26.23 -2.47
N LEU A 44 13.47 25.24 -2.79
CA LEU A 44 13.40 23.90 -2.22
C LEU A 44 14.64 23.61 -1.38
N ARG A 45 14.45 23.00 -0.22
CA ARG A 45 15.52 22.35 0.55
C ARG A 45 15.11 20.93 0.90
N GLN A 46 15.92 19.97 0.47
CA GLN A 46 15.79 18.56 0.86
C GLN A 46 16.71 18.26 2.04
N TYR A 47 16.22 17.50 3.02
CA TYR A 47 16.95 17.24 4.26
C TYR A 47 18.32 16.53 4.07
N HIS A 48 18.47 15.72 3.01
CA HIS A 48 19.61 14.82 2.85
C HIS A 48 20.74 15.30 1.93
N GLN A 49 20.55 16.36 1.14
CA GLN A 49 21.48 16.69 0.05
C GLN A 49 22.33 17.94 0.32
N THR A 50 21.77 19.01 0.88
CA THR A 50 22.51 20.25 1.20
C THR A 50 21.78 21.08 2.28
N ARG A 51 22.49 21.93 3.02
CA ARG A 51 21.87 22.90 3.94
C ARG A 51 21.24 24.10 3.22
N GLU A 52 21.47 24.23 1.91
CA GLU A 52 21.11 25.39 1.13
C GLU A 52 19.79 25.20 0.37
N PHE A 53 19.14 26.32 0.07
CA PHE A 53 17.92 26.32 -0.72
C PHE A 53 18.27 26.43 -2.19
N VAL A 54 17.70 25.55 -3.01
CA VAL A 54 17.80 25.59 -4.47
C VAL A 54 16.60 26.35 -5.02
N THR A 55 16.83 27.26 -5.97
CA THR A 55 15.76 27.99 -6.64
C THR A 55 15.35 27.25 -7.90
N GLY A 56 14.06 27.01 -8.08
CA GLY A 56 13.55 26.33 -9.25
C GLY A 56 12.08 26.59 -9.52
N THR A 57 11.51 25.73 -10.34
CA THR A 57 10.11 25.77 -10.74
C THR A 57 9.39 24.58 -10.12
N LEU A 58 8.26 24.84 -9.46
CA LEU A 58 7.36 23.80 -9.00
C LEU A 58 6.24 23.59 -10.04
N CYS A 59 6.14 22.39 -10.57
CA CYS A 59 5.10 21.97 -11.50
C CYS A 59 4.14 21.00 -10.80
N LEU A 60 2.85 21.27 -10.92
CA LEU A 60 1.78 20.45 -10.36
C LEU A 60 1.11 19.70 -11.51
N THR A 61 1.03 18.39 -11.37
CA THR A 61 0.29 17.51 -12.29
C THR A 61 -0.90 16.93 -11.54
N ASP A 62 -1.66 16.01 -12.15
CA ASP A 62 -2.71 15.24 -11.48
C ASP A 62 -2.18 14.16 -10.53
N ARG A 63 -0.85 13.94 -10.49
CA ARG A 63 -0.22 12.80 -9.79
C ARG A 63 1.01 13.17 -8.97
N HIS A 64 1.83 14.04 -9.53
CA HIS A 64 3.14 14.39 -9.02
C HIS A 64 3.23 15.88 -8.74
N LEU A 65 3.92 16.19 -7.65
CA LEU A 65 4.59 17.46 -7.47
C LEU A 65 6.01 17.30 -8.04
N ILE A 66 6.38 18.11 -9.02
CA ILE A 66 7.68 18.03 -9.70
C ILE A 66 8.42 19.33 -9.45
N PHE A 67 9.66 19.24 -8.97
CA PHE A 67 10.54 20.40 -8.84
C PHE A 67 11.61 20.35 -9.93
N VAL A 68 11.73 21.43 -10.68
CA VAL A 68 12.64 21.55 -11.81
C VAL A 68 13.67 22.63 -11.50
N GLU A 69 14.92 22.23 -11.34
CA GLU A 69 16.03 23.16 -11.17
C GLU A 69 16.51 23.68 -12.55
N PRO A 70 16.61 25.01 -12.75
CA PRO A 70 17.15 25.60 -13.96
C PRO A 70 18.68 25.55 -13.94
N THR A 71 19.25 24.38 -14.23
CA THR A 71 20.68 24.24 -14.50
C THR A 71 20.99 24.77 -15.90
N GLY A 72 21.91 25.74 -15.98
CA GLY A 72 22.27 26.41 -17.22
C GLY A 72 22.66 25.41 -18.32
N ALA A 73 21.91 25.44 -19.43
CA ALA A 73 22.23 24.85 -20.73
C ALA A 73 22.99 23.50 -20.72
N GLN A 74 22.37 22.41 -20.23
CA GLN A 74 22.36 21.10 -20.92
C GLN A 74 21.68 19.98 -20.12
N GLU A 75 21.52 20.10 -18.80
CA GLU A 75 20.92 19.04 -17.98
C GLU A 75 19.93 19.63 -16.99
N THR A 76 18.64 19.69 -17.35
CA THR A 76 17.58 20.02 -16.39
C THR A 76 17.38 18.82 -15.47
N TRP A 77 17.75 18.93 -14.20
CA TRP A 77 17.45 17.86 -13.23
C TRP A 77 15.96 17.89 -12.93
N VAL A 78 15.25 16.85 -13.39
CA VAL A 78 13.85 16.58 -13.06
C VAL A 78 13.82 15.39 -12.13
N ASP A 79 13.90 15.65 -10.83
CA ASP A 79 13.58 14.61 -9.85
C ASP A 79 12.08 14.77 -9.52
N PRO A 80 11.22 13.77 -9.80
CA PRO A 80 9.83 13.83 -9.35
C PRO A 80 9.83 13.94 -7.82
N LEU A 81 9.50 15.14 -7.33
CA LEU A 81 9.70 15.51 -5.95
C LEU A 81 8.91 14.58 -5.03
N VAL A 82 7.59 14.43 -5.28
CA VAL A 82 6.72 13.49 -4.56
C VAL A 82 5.47 13.17 -5.39
N LEU A 83 5.02 11.92 -5.34
CA LEU A 83 3.64 11.53 -5.67
C LEU A 83 2.67 12.00 -4.57
N TYR A 84 1.51 12.56 -4.90
CA TYR A 84 0.59 13.07 -3.86
C TYR A 84 0.23 12.02 -2.79
N HIS A 85 0.07 10.75 -3.16
CA HIS A 85 -0.24 9.67 -2.22
C HIS A 85 0.91 9.29 -1.28
N HIS A 86 2.14 9.74 -1.54
CA HIS A 86 3.27 9.60 -0.62
C HIS A 86 3.34 10.72 0.43
N ILE A 87 2.59 11.81 0.26
CA ILE A 87 2.52 12.89 1.24
C ILE A 87 1.68 12.38 2.44
N SER A 88 2.27 12.45 3.64
CA SER A 88 1.62 12.11 4.91
C SER A 88 1.13 13.35 5.67
N GLY A 89 1.79 14.50 5.48
CA GLY A 89 1.43 15.74 6.16
C GLY A 89 1.84 16.97 5.36
N VAL A 90 1.04 18.03 5.51
CA VAL A 90 1.24 19.35 4.89
C VAL A 90 1.15 20.40 6.00
N GLU A 91 2.24 21.14 6.21
CA GLU A 91 2.30 22.18 7.24
C GLU A 91 2.66 23.53 6.61
N ARG A 92 1.76 24.51 6.74
CA ARG A 92 2.03 25.91 6.39
C ARG A 92 2.67 26.60 7.59
N GLN A 93 3.85 27.21 7.41
CA GLN A 93 4.53 27.94 8.47
C GLN A 93 4.34 29.46 8.34
N SER A 94 4.76 30.20 9.36
CA SER A 94 4.69 31.66 9.39
C SER A 94 5.46 32.29 8.23
N LEU A 95 4.93 33.39 7.71
CA LEU A 95 5.56 34.17 6.65
C LEU A 95 7.01 34.54 7.00
N THR A 96 7.90 34.38 6.02
CA THR A 96 9.30 34.78 6.13
C THR A 96 9.61 35.90 5.16
N THR A 97 10.76 36.54 5.33
CA THR A 97 11.27 37.55 4.38
C THR A 97 11.50 37.01 2.96
N ARG A 98 11.60 35.69 2.80
CA ARG A 98 11.82 35.01 1.51
C ARG A 98 10.53 34.49 0.86
N GLY A 99 9.39 34.57 1.54
CA GLY A 99 8.10 34.07 1.08
C GLY A 99 7.41 33.16 2.09
N TYR A 100 6.48 32.36 1.59
CA TYR A 100 5.55 31.53 2.35
C TYR A 100 6.08 30.10 2.48
N PRO A 101 6.53 29.65 3.67
CA PRO A 101 7.10 28.33 3.81
C PRO A 101 6.01 27.25 3.90
N LEU A 102 6.23 26.15 3.18
CA LEU A 102 5.40 24.97 3.13
C LEU A 102 6.29 23.74 3.40
N VAL A 103 5.96 22.97 4.43
CA VAL A 103 6.67 21.74 4.77
C VAL A 103 5.81 20.54 4.37
N LEU A 104 6.36 19.68 3.53
CA LEU A 104 5.73 18.41 3.15
C LEU A 104 6.45 17.28 3.87
N SER A 105 5.70 16.50 4.64
CA SER A 105 6.18 15.26 5.24
C SER A 105 5.70 14.08 4.40
N CYS A 106 6.58 13.15 4.09
CA CYS A 106 6.27 11.97 3.28
C CYS A 106 6.21 10.70 4.15
N LYS A 107 5.47 9.70 3.66
CA LYS A 107 5.39 8.35 4.27
C LYS A 107 6.75 7.63 4.28
N THR A 108 7.69 8.07 3.45
CA THR A 108 9.08 7.61 3.38
C THR A 108 10.01 8.32 4.36
N PHE A 109 9.46 9.08 5.33
CA PHE A 109 10.19 9.89 6.31
C PHE A 109 10.98 11.07 5.71
N GLN A 110 10.88 11.27 4.39
CA GLN A 110 11.44 12.44 3.72
C GLN A 110 10.64 13.69 4.05
N GLN A 111 11.34 14.78 4.33
CA GLN A 111 10.76 16.11 4.51
C GLN A 111 11.27 17.08 3.47
N LEU A 112 10.35 17.84 2.89
CA LEU A 112 10.64 18.83 1.86
C LEU A 112 10.22 20.19 2.36
N TYR A 113 11.17 21.12 2.32
CA TYR A 113 10.96 22.50 2.76
C TYR A 113 10.87 23.37 1.51
N LEU A 114 9.67 23.84 1.20
CA LEU A 114 9.38 24.72 0.08
C LEU A 114 9.17 26.15 0.59
N ILE A 115 9.67 27.15 -0.13
CA ILE A 115 9.30 28.56 0.08
C ILE A 115 8.65 29.05 -1.20
N ILE A 116 7.36 29.36 -1.10
CA ILE A 116 6.53 29.82 -2.20
C ILE A 116 6.53 31.35 -2.25
N PRO A 117 6.70 32.00 -3.42
CA PRO A 117 6.82 33.46 -3.48
C PRO A 117 5.54 34.22 -3.14
N ARG A 118 4.35 33.69 -3.50
CA ARG A 118 3.06 34.39 -3.36
C ARG A 118 2.09 33.62 -2.47
N GLU A 119 1.21 34.36 -1.79
CA GLU A 119 0.20 33.76 -0.92
C GLU A 119 -0.87 32.99 -1.71
N SER A 120 -1.29 33.52 -2.87
CA SER A 120 -2.22 32.83 -3.77
C SER A 120 -1.73 31.44 -4.13
N ASP A 121 -0.44 31.35 -4.47
CA ASP A 121 0.16 30.13 -5.01
C ASP A 121 0.26 29.04 -3.93
N ILE A 122 0.62 29.39 -2.68
CA ILE A 122 0.67 28.40 -1.59
C ILE A 122 -0.72 27.86 -1.25
N VAL A 123 -1.76 28.71 -1.29
CA VAL A 123 -3.15 28.28 -1.06
C VAL A 123 -3.57 27.30 -2.15
N ASP A 124 -3.34 27.64 -3.43
CA ASP A 124 -3.67 26.76 -4.56
C ASP A 124 -2.90 25.43 -4.53
N ILE A 125 -1.62 25.45 -4.13
CA ILE A 125 -0.80 24.24 -3.98
C ILE A 125 -1.37 23.33 -2.90
N ILE A 126 -1.71 23.87 -1.72
CA ILE A 126 -2.27 23.08 -0.61
C ILE A 126 -3.61 22.47 -1.02
N GLU A 127 -4.49 23.25 -1.64
CA GLU A 127 -5.77 22.76 -2.16
C GLU A 127 -5.57 21.61 -3.16
N THR A 128 -4.62 21.77 -4.09
CA THR A 128 -4.28 20.74 -5.08
C THR A 128 -3.74 19.47 -4.41
N ILE A 129 -2.83 19.61 -3.43
CA ILE A 129 -2.30 18.46 -2.68
C ILE A 129 -3.43 17.72 -1.96
N HIS A 130 -4.32 18.42 -1.25
CA HIS A 130 -5.44 17.78 -0.56
C HIS A 130 -6.40 17.07 -1.53
N MET A 131 -6.64 17.66 -2.70
CA MET A 131 -7.50 17.07 -3.74
C MET A 131 -6.95 15.74 -4.26
N PHE A 132 -5.63 15.64 -4.53
CA PHE A 132 -5.03 14.46 -5.16
C PHE A 132 -4.40 13.47 -4.17
N ALA A 133 -4.08 13.88 -2.94
CA ALA A 133 -3.52 12.99 -1.92
C ALA A 133 -4.60 12.11 -1.26
N GLN A 134 -5.87 12.49 -1.35
CA GLN A 134 -7.01 11.79 -0.73
C GLN A 134 -8.12 11.51 -1.76
N PRO A 135 -7.89 10.60 -2.71
CA PRO A 135 -8.94 10.16 -3.64
C PRO A 135 -10.13 9.57 -2.87
N LYS A 136 -11.34 9.96 -3.27
CA LYS A 136 -12.58 9.55 -2.57
C LYS A 136 -13.09 8.19 -3.03
N VAL A 137 -12.76 7.82 -4.27
CA VAL A 137 -13.15 6.54 -4.88
C VAL A 137 -11.93 5.85 -5.47
N TYR A 138 -11.95 4.52 -5.52
CA TYR A 138 -10.79 3.75 -6.00
C TYR A 138 -10.41 4.08 -7.44
N SER A 139 -11.37 4.38 -8.32
CA SER A 139 -11.12 4.71 -9.72
C SER A 139 -10.31 6.00 -9.93
N GLU A 140 -10.21 6.85 -8.91
CA GLU A 140 -9.36 8.05 -8.92
C GLU A 140 -7.90 7.74 -8.59
N LEU A 141 -7.59 6.54 -8.10
CA LEU A 141 -6.21 6.15 -7.81
C LEU A 141 -5.41 6.03 -9.12
N TYR A 142 -4.14 6.47 -9.06
CA TYR A 142 -3.23 6.38 -10.19
C TYR A 142 -3.09 4.96 -10.76
N ALA A 143 -3.23 3.92 -9.93
CA ALA A 143 -3.20 2.53 -10.36
C ALA A 143 -4.23 2.18 -11.45
N TYR A 144 -5.37 2.88 -11.51
CA TYR A 144 -6.40 2.66 -12.54
C TYR A 144 -6.12 3.44 -13.84
N GLN A 145 -5.31 4.49 -13.76
CA GLN A 145 -4.96 5.34 -14.89
C GLN A 145 -3.66 4.91 -15.57
N TYR A 146 -2.76 4.27 -14.82
CA TYR A 146 -1.46 3.85 -15.33
C TYR A 146 -1.60 2.85 -16.48
N ARG A 147 -1.02 3.22 -17.64
CA ARG A 147 -0.88 2.36 -18.80
C ARG A 147 0.62 2.14 -19.04
N PRO A 148 1.16 0.93 -18.78
CA PRO A 148 2.55 0.64 -19.10
C PRO A 148 2.75 0.66 -20.62
N ASP A 149 3.96 0.98 -21.08
CA ASP A 149 4.29 0.85 -22.48
C ASP A 149 4.18 -0.63 -22.89
N SER A 150 3.22 -0.89 -23.79
CA SER A 150 2.84 -2.23 -24.26
C SER A 150 3.98 -3.00 -24.93
N SER A 151 5.06 -2.31 -25.30
CA SER A 151 6.24 -2.88 -25.96
C SER A 151 7.07 -3.79 -25.05
N THR A 152 7.02 -3.61 -23.72
CA THR A 152 7.93 -4.31 -22.78
C THR A 152 7.21 -5.16 -21.74
N LEU A 153 6.02 -4.77 -21.28
CA LEU A 153 5.31 -5.46 -20.20
C LEU A 153 3.83 -5.61 -20.51
N LYS A 154 3.37 -6.85 -20.70
CA LYS A 154 1.94 -7.16 -20.76
C LYS A 154 1.37 -7.13 -19.34
N GLN A 155 0.21 -6.51 -19.18
CA GLN A 155 -0.49 -6.42 -17.88
C GLN A 155 -0.71 -7.81 -17.26
N SER A 156 -1.03 -8.82 -18.07
CA SER A 156 -1.25 -10.19 -17.61
C SER A 156 -0.04 -10.79 -16.90
N SER A 157 1.19 -10.41 -17.29
CA SER A 157 2.42 -10.99 -16.75
C SER A 157 2.62 -10.72 -15.25
N GLY A 158 2.11 -9.59 -14.74
CA GLY A 158 2.17 -9.30 -13.31
C GLY A 158 1.10 -10.06 -12.51
N TRP A 159 -0.11 -10.17 -13.05
CA TRP A 159 -1.24 -10.82 -12.37
C TRP A 159 -1.11 -12.35 -12.34
N SER A 160 -0.51 -12.95 -13.36
CA SER A 160 -0.26 -14.39 -13.44
C SER A 160 1.03 -14.82 -12.73
N LEU A 161 1.70 -13.92 -12.01
CA LEU A 161 2.96 -14.25 -11.33
C LEU A 161 2.74 -15.24 -10.18
N TYR A 162 1.59 -15.15 -9.51
CA TYR A 162 1.23 -16.00 -8.40
C TYR A 162 -0.14 -16.63 -8.64
N GLU A 163 -0.16 -17.96 -8.60
CA GLU A 163 -1.37 -18.76 -8.65
C GLU A 163 -1.34 -19.74 -7.47
N ALA A 164 -2.33 -19.65 -6.58
CA ALA A 164 -2.34 -20.39 -5.33
C ALA A 164 -2.29 -21.90 -5.58
N GLU A 165 -3.08 -22.41 -6.52
CA GLU A 165 -3.13 -23.84 -6.87
C GLU A 165 -1.74 -24.38 -7.26
N PHE A 166 -0.95 -23.64 -8.05
CA PHE A 166 0.40 -24.05 -8.43
C PHE A 166 1.35 -24.06 -7.22
N ASP A 167 1.23 -23.11 -6.31
CA ASP A 167 2.06 -23.06 -5.10
C ASP A 167 1.73 -24.21 -4.14
N TYR A 168 0.46 -24.58 -3.99
CA TYR A 168 0.06 -25.77 -3.22
C TYR A 168 0.50 -27.07 -3.90
N LYS A 169 0.35 -27.19 -5.24
CA LYS A 169 0.87 -28.34 -6.00
C LYS A 169 2.37 -28.50 -5.84
N ARG A 170 3.14 -27.40 -5.85
CA ARG A 170 4.59 -27.40 -5.59
C ARG A 170 4.92 -28.00 -4.22
N MET A 171 4.04 -27.84 -3.23
CA MET A 171 4.17 -28.43 -1.89
C MET A 171 3.63 -29.88 -1.81
N GLY A 172 3.07 -30.42 -2.89
CA GLY A 172 2.45 -31.75 -2.90
C GLY A 172 1.04 -31.78 -2.29
N ILE A 173 0.30 -30.68 -2.42
CA ILE A 173 -1.09 -30.54 -1.97
C ILE A 173 -2.00 -30.35 -3.20
N PRO A 174 -3.16 -31.03 -3.30
CA PRO A 174 -3.74 -31.94 -2.31
C PRO A 174 -3.03 -33.29 -2.19
N ASN A 175 -3.23 -33.97 -1.07
CA ASN A 175 -2.75 -35.33 -0.79
C ASN A 175 -3.70 -36.05 0.20
N GLU A 176 -3.27 -37.20 0.74
CA GLU A 176 -4.08 -38.00 1.69
C GLU A 176 -4.38 -37.29 3.02
N LEU A 177 -3.63 -36.23 3.36
CA LEU A 177 -3.73 -35.51 4.63
C LEU A 177 -4.40 -34.13 4.47
N TRP A 178 -4.23 -33.47 3.32
CA TRP A 178 -4.69 -32.10 3.07
C TRP A 178 -5.44 -31.99 1.74
N GLN A 179 -6.54 -31.25 1.75
CA GLN A 179 -7.41 -31.03 0.58
C GLN A 179 -7.86 -29.57 0.47
N ALA A 180 -8.29 -29.18 -0.72
CA ALA A 180 -8.98 -27.91 -0.93
C ALA A 180 -10.43 -28.01 -0.43
N THR A 181 -10.99 -26.89 0.05
CA THR A 181 -12.42 -26.76 0.38
C THR A 181 -13.05 -25.66 -0.48
N ASN A 182 -14.29 -25.90 -0.93
CA ASN A 182 -15.06 -24.95 -1.73
C ASN A 182 -15.85 -23.94 -0.86
N LEU A 183 -15.82 -24.08 0.47
CA LEU A 183 -16.66 -23.30 1.38
C LEU A 183 -16.39 -21.79 1.36
N ASN A 184 -15.24 -21.35 0.84
CA ASN A 184 -14.91 -19.92 0.72
C ASN A 184 -14.84 -19.41 -0.72
N HIS A 185 -15.32 -20.16 -1.72
CA HIS A 185 -15.30 -19.71 -3.11
C HIS A 185 -16.04 -18.39 -3.34
N SER A 186 -17.13 -18.15 -2.61
CA SER A 186 -17.90 -16.89 -2.66
C SER A 186 -17.51 -15.90 -1.55
N TYR A 187 -16.42 -16.15 -0.82
CA TYR A 187 -15.97 -15.34 0.32
C TYR A 187 -16.95 -15.25 1.50
N GLU A 188 -17.97 -16.11 1.55
CA GLU A 188 -19.01 -16.12 2.60
C GLU A 188 -18.50 -16.66 3.94
N LEU A 189 -17.57 -17.63 3.92
CA LEU A 189 -16.99 -18.20 5.14
C LEU A 189 -16.03 -17.20 5.81
N CYS A 190 -15.18 -16.53 5.02
CA CYS A 190 -14.21 -15.54 5.46
C CYS A 190 -13.84 -14.59 4.30
N ASP A 191 -14.35 -13.37 4.37
CA ASP A 191 -14.19 -12.31 3.36
C ASP A 191 -12.74 -11.78 3.23
N THR A 192 -11.91 -12.02 4.24
CA THR A 192 -10.51 -11.58 4.28
C THR A 192 -9.49 -12.70 4.01
N TYR A 193 -9.97 -13.88 3.63
CA TYR A 193 -9.16 -15.01 3.16
C TYR A 193 -9.23 -15.15 1.63
N SER A 194 -8.37 -15.98 1.05
CA SER A 194 -8.44 -16.34 -0.38
C SER A 194 -9.68 -17.19 -0.67
N HIS A 195 -10.08 -17.22 -1.95
CA HIS A 195 -11.16 -18.09 -2.40
C HIS A 195 -10.81 -19.57 -2.20
N ASP A 196 -9.59 -19.98 -2.59
CA ASP A 196 -9.04 -21.30 -2.32
C ASP A 196 -8.53 -21.40 -0.88
N LEU A 197 -9.03 -22.37 -0.13
CA LEU A 197 -8.55 -22.73 1.20
C LEU A 197 -8.18 -24.20 1.25
N TYR A 198 -7.12 -24.52 2.00
CA TYR A 198 -6.66 -25.89 2.19
C TYR A 198 -6.70 -26.27 3.66
N VAL A 199 -7.34 -27.41 3.92
CA VAL A 199 -7.70 -27.92 5.25
C VAL A 199 -7.37 -29.41 5.35
N PRO A 200 -7.27 -29.98 6.56
CA PRO A 200 -7.07 -31.42 6.72
C PRO A 200 -8.23 -32.21 6.09
N VAL A 201 -7.93 -33.37 5.49
CA VAL A 201 -8.96 -34.26 4.89
C VAL A 201 -10.03 -34.69 5.89
N CYS A 202 -9.68 -34.83 7.17
CA CYS A 202 -10.64 -35.21 8.22
C CYS A 202 -11.56 -34.07 8.70
N ALA A 203 -11.32 -32.82 8.28
CA ALA A 203 -12.15 -31.69 8.67
C ALA A 203 -13.40 -31.66 7.79
N THR A 204 -14.56 -31.97 8.39
CA THR A 204 -15.86 -31.87 7.72
C THR A 204 -16.30 -30.42 7.57
N ASP A 205 -17.27 -30.16 6.70
CA ASP A 205 -17.79 -28.81 6.49
C ASP A 205 -18.33 -28.18 7.79
N ASP A 206 -18.98 -28.95 8.65
CA ASP A 206 -19.46 -28.49 9.96
C ASP A 206 -18.30 -28.04 10.88
N ILE A 207 -17.21 -28.80 10.91
CA ILE A 207 -15.99 -28.46 11.68
C ILE A 207 -15.41 -27.15 11.15
N ILE A 208 -15.30 -27.00 9.84
CA ILE A 208 -14.75 -25.83 9.17
C ILE A 208 -15.61 -24.59 9.48
N MET A 209 -16.93 -24.70 9.31
CA MET A 209 -17.88 -23.61 9.57
C MET A 209 -17.94 -23.24 11.06
N GLY A 210 -17.91 -24.22 11.96
CA GLY A 210 -17.89 -23.99 13.41
C GLY A 210 -16.61 -23.29 13.87
N SER A 211 -15.45 -23.77 13.40
CA SER A 211 -14.16 -23.11 13.68
C SER A 211 -14.13 -21.67 13.16
N ALA A 212 -14.63 -21.41 11.95
CA ALA A 212 -14.72 -20.04 11.43
C ALA A 212 -15.56 -19.13 12.33
N LYS A 213 -16.73 -19.57 12.79
CA LYS A 213 -17.59 -18.79 13.70
C LYS A 213 -16.92 -18.45 15.03
N PHE A 214 -16.06 -19.34 15.53
CA PHE A 214 -15.33 -19.12 16.79
C PHE A 214 -14.06 -18.29 16.63
N ARG A 215 -13.62 -18.01 15.40
CA ARG A 215 -12.37 -17.30 15.11
C ARG A 215 -12.66 -15.87 14.69
N SER A 216 -11.86 -14.92 15.18
CA SER A 216 -12.06 -13.50 14.89
C SER A 216 -12.09 -13.24 13.37
N LYS A 217 -13.17 -12.60 12.90
CA LYS A 217 -13.44 -12.34 11.47
C LYS A 217 -13.51 -13.60 10.59
N GLY A 218 -13.89 -14.76 11.13
CA GLY A 218 -14.00 -15.98 10.32
C GLY A 218 -12.66 -16.62 9.95
N ARG A 219 -11.53 -16.07 10.42
CA ARG A 219 -10.18 -16.50 10.03
C ARG A 219 -9.75 -17.76 10.79
N LEU A 220 -10.35 -18.87 10.41
CA LEU A 220 -10.08 -20.23 10.89
C LEU A 220 -8.63 -20.69 10.59
N PRO A 221 -8.15 -21.73 11.28
CA PRO A 221 -6.90 -22.42 10.96
C PRO A 221 -6.91 -22.99 9.54
N ILE A 222 -6.03 -22.50 8.68
CA ILE A 222 -5.82 -23.01 7.32
C ILE A 222 -4.34 -23.29 7.08
N LEU A 223 -4.04 -24.18 6.13
CA LEU A 223 -2.67 -24.44 5.69
C LEU A 223 -2.03 -23.17 5.12
N SER A 224 -0.78 -22.92 5.45
CA SER A 224 0.04 -21.86 4.83
C SER A 224 1.29 -22.43 4.17
N TYR A 225 1.85 -23.48 4.74
CA TYR A 225 3.00 -24.18 4.19
C TYR A 225 2.99 -25.63 4.64
N TYR A 226 3.38 -26.53 3.74
CA TYR A 226 3.50 -27.96 4.01
C TYR A 226 4.90 -28.46 3.62
N HIS A 227 5.59 -29.07 4.58
CA HIS A 227 6.89 -29.68 4.35
C HIS A 227 6.72 -31.16 4.01
N SER A 228 6.58 -31.46 2.72
CA SER A 228 6.27 -32.82 2.23
C SER A 228 7.19 -33.93 2.78
N PRO A 229 8.52 -33.76 2.89
CA PRO A 229 9.40 -34.82 3.40
C PRO A 229 9.15 -35.21 4.87
N GLN A 230 8.78 -34.26 5.73
CA GLN A 230 8.50 -34.52 7.16
C GLN A 230 7.01 -34.61 7.48
N GLN A 231 6.15 -34.32 6.50
CA GLN A 231 4.71 -34.23 6.65
C GLN A 231 4.31 -33.30 7.82
N SER A 232 4.96 -32.15 7.90
CA SER A 232 4.67 -31.12 8.90
C SER A 232 4.02 -29.91 8.25
N ALA A 233 3.06 -29.30 8.96
CA ALA A 233 2.28 -28.19 8.46
C ALA A 233 2.48 -26.94 9.31
N LEU A 234 2.62 -25.80 8.64
CA LEU A 234 2.43 -24.48 9.23
C LEU A 234 1.04 -23.99 8.86
N CYS A 235 0.20 -23.77 9.87
CA CYS A 235 -1.13 -23.21 9.71
C CYS A 235 -1.19 -21.79 10.27
N ARG A 236 -2.09 -20.97 9.72
CA ARG A 236 -2.38 -19.62 10.22
C ARG A 236 -3.86 -19.47 10.57
N SER A 237 -4.14 -18.68 11.58
CA SER A 237 -5.50 -18.32 12.00
C SER A 237 -5.50 -16.96 12.70
N SER A 238 -6.69 -16.45 12.99
CA SER A 238 -6.87 -15.38 13.98
C SER A 238 -6.99 -15.94 15.41
N GLN A 239 -6.96 -15.03 16.39
CA GLN A 239 -7.27 -15.39 17.77
C GLN A 239 -8.67 -16.02 17.90
N PRO A 240 -8.85 -17.02 18.78
CA PRO A 240 -10.17 -17.53 19.11
C PRO A 240 -10.99 -16.49 19.87
N LEU A 241 -12.31 -16.49 19.69
CA LEU A 241 -13.29 -15.67 20.39
C LEU A 241 -13.66 -16.29 21.75
N ALA A 242 -12.66 -16.83 22.45
CA ALA A 242 -12.84 -17.50 23.73
C ALA A 242 -13.33 -16.55 24.83
N GLY A 243 -13.03 -15.24 24.77
CA GLY A 243 -13.35 -14.34 25.88
C GLY A 243 -12.75 -14.88 27.19
N LEU A 244 -13.54 -14.92 28.27
CA LEU A 244 -13.10 -15.44 29.57
C LEU A 244 -13.15 -16.98 29.68
N MET A 245 -14.14 -17.65 29.06
CA MET A 245 -14.41 -19.10 29.26
C MET A 245 -14.97 -19.81 28.01
N GLY A 246 -15.08 -19.12 26.88
CA GLY A 246 -15.62 -19.63 25.63
C GLY A 246 -14.73 -20.71 25.03
N ARG A 247 -15.37 -21.79 24.59
CA ARG A 247 -14.77 -22.91 23.88
C ARG A 247 -15.67 -23.26 22.70
N SER A 248 -15.10 -23.84 21.65
CA SER A 248 -15.83 -24.40 20.52
C SER A 248 -15.34 -25.81 20.29
N GLN A 249 -16.27 -26.76 20.30
CA GLN A 249 -15.95 -28.15 20.02
C GLN A 249 -15.43 -28.29 18.59
N GLU A 250 -16.03 -27.59 17.64
CA GLU A 250 -15.65 -27.61 16.23
C GLU A 250 -14.24 -27.02 16.02
N ASP A 251 -13.89 -25.92 16.71
CA ASP A 251 -12.52 -25.38 16.65
C ASP A 251 -11.50 -26.33 17.30
N GLU A 252 -11.85 -26.97 18.42
CA GLU A 252 -11.01 -27.99 19.05
C GLU A 252 -10.79 -29.18 18.11
N GLU A 253 -11.85 -29.68 17.47
CA GLU A 253 -11.80 -30.75 16.46
C GLU A 253 -10.98 -30.35 15.23
N MET A 254 -11.09 -29.10 14.77
CA MET A 254 -10.27 -28.57 13.67
C MET A 254 -8.78 -28.63 14.02
N ILE A 255 -8.40 -28.20 15.23
CA ILE A 255 -7.01 -28.29 15.72
C ILE A 255 -6.56 -29.76 15.83
N GLN A 256 -7.43 -30.66 16.30
CA GLN A 256 -7.12 -32.09 16.33
C GLN A 256 -6.92 -32.66 14.93
N CYS A 257 -7.70 -32.21 13.95
CA CYS A 257 -7.53 -32.62 12.56
C CYS A 257 -6.18 -32.17 11.98
N ILE A 258 -5.72 -30.95 12.32
CA ILE A 258 -4.38 -30.46 11.94
C ILE A 258 -3.29 -31.34 12.56
N LEU A 259 -3.43 -31.69 13.83
CA LEU A 259 -2.48 -32.58 14.51
C LEU A 259 -2.43 -33.97 13.84
N LYS A 260 -3.60 -34.56 13.51
CA LYS A 260 -3.69 -35.84 12.79
C LYS A 260 -3.08 -35.78 11.38
N ALA A 261 -3.15 -34.62 10.73
CA ALA A 261 -2.52 -34.37 9.43
C ALA A 261 -0.99 -34.15 9.51
N SER A 262 -0.38 -34.40 10.68
CA SER A 262 1.06 -34.41 10.92
C SER A 262 1.47 -35.69 11.68
N PRO A 263 1.50 -36.87 11.02
CA PRO A 263 1.57 -38.18 11.68
C PRO A 263 2.87 -38.43 12.49
N ASN A 264 3.92 -37.65 12.22
CA ASN A 264 5.22 -37.78 12.87
C ASN A 264 5.34 -37.03 14.21
N THR A 265 4.26 -36.40 14.69
CA THR A 265 4.24 -35.67 15.97
C THR A 265 2.95 -35.94 16.75
N SER A 266 3.07 -35.95 18.08
CA SER A 266 1.93 -35.97 19.01
C SER A 266 1.62 -34.59 19.60
N THR A 267 2.43 -33.58 19.27
CA THR A 267 2.34 -32.23 19.84
C THR A 267 2.11 -31.20 18.75
N LEU A 268 1.11 -30.34 18.97
CA LEU A 268 0.86 -29.15 18.16
C LEU A 268 1.34 -27.91 18.93
N HIS A 269 2.06 -27.03 18.24
CA HIS A 269 2.50 -25.77 18.80
C HIS A 269 1.62 -24.62 18.31
N VAL A 270 1.09 -23.83 19.26
CA VAL A 270 0.36 -22.59 18.97
C VAL A 270 1.28 -21.41 19.28
N MET A 271 1.63 -20.64 18.26
CA MET A 271 2.47 -19.45 18.39
C MET A 271 1.60 -18.20 18.31
N ASP A 272 1.39 -17.53 19.45
CA ASP A 272 0.76 -16.21 19.50
C ASP A 272 1.84 -15.13 19.44
N THR A 273 1.77 -14.26 18.44
CA THR A 273 2.77 -13.20 18.21
C THR A 273 2.58 -11.99 19.12
N ARG A 274 1.48 -11.94 19.89
CA ARG A 274 1.24 -10.86 20.85
C ARG A 274 2.12 -11.02 22.09
N PRO A 275 2.55 -9.91 22.70
CA PRO A 275 3.19 -9.99 24.00
C PRO A 275 2.19 -10.53 25.04
N ARG A 276 2.69 -11.30 26.02
CA ARG A 276 1.86 -11.83 27.13
C ARG A 276 1.17 -10.73 27.96
N VAL A 277 1.75 -9.55 27.96
CA VAL A 277 1.19 -8.34 28.56
C VAL A 277 1.07 -7.33 27.43
N ILE A 278 -0.14 -6.85 27.17
CA ILE A 278 -0.33 -5.63 26.38
C ILE A 278 -0.11 -4.48 27.37
N PRO A 279 1.07 -3.82 27.42
CA PRO A 279 1.16 -2.59 28.18
C PRO A 279 0.12 -1.62 27.61
N PRO A 280 -0.55 -0.80 28.45
CA PRO A 280 -1.43 0.25 27.94
C PRO A 280 -0.61 1.05 26.91
N LEU A 281 -1.14 1.14 25.68
CA LEU A 281 -0.50 1.94 24.65
C LEU A 281 -0.31 3.34 25.24
N PRO A 282 0.91 3.90 25.26
CA PRO A 282 1.05 5.31 25.57
C PRO A 282 0.20 6.05 24.54
N SER A 283 -0.68 6.94 25.00
CA SER A 283 -1.50 7.79 24.14
C SER A 283 -0.58 8.66 23.30
N LEU A 284 -0.17 8.18 22.13
CA LEU A 284 0.65 8.91 21.16
C LEU A 284 -0.14 9.98 20.40
N TYR A 285 -1.39 10.22 20.79
CA TYR A 285 -2.21 11.30 20.31
C TYR A 285 -2.69 12.12 21.50
N PRO A 286 -2.36 13.43 21.59
CA PRO A 286 -3.08 14.34 22.46
C PRO A 286 -4.56 14.23 22.10
N SER A 287 -5.40 13.97 23.10
CA SER A 287 -6.85 14.12 22.97
C SER A 287 -7.14 15.51 22.43
N PHE A 288 -7.66 15.59 21.21
CA PHE A 288 -8.28 16.81 20.70
C PHE A 288 -9.49 17.11 21.60
N GLN A 289 -9.30 17.99 22.58
CA GLN A 289 -10.41 18.65 23.25
C GLN A 289 -11.01 19.64 22.24
N SER A 290 -12.26 19.40 21.86
CA SER A 290 -13.06 20.38 21.13
C SER A 290 -13.22 21.63 22.01
N PRO A 291 -12.90 22.84 21.52
CA PRO A 291 -13.25 24.05 22.22
C PRO A 291 -14.77 24.21 22.25
N ASN A 292 -15.31 24.51 23.43
CA ASN A 292 -16.66 25.06 23.60
C ASN A 292 -16.77 26.44 22.94
#